data_AF-A0A800MRK8-F1
#
_entry.id   AF-A0A800MRK8-F1
#
_cell.length_a   1.000
_cell.length_b   1.000
_cell.length_c   1.000
_cell.angle_alpha   90.00
_cell.angle_beta   90.00
_cell.angle_gamma   90.00
#
_symmetry.space_group_name_H-M   'P 1'
#
loop_
_entity.id
_entity.type
_entity.pdbx_description
1 polymer ?
#
loop_
_entity_poly.entity_id
_entity_poly.type
_entity_poly.pdbx_seq_one_letter_code
_entity_poly.pdbx_strand_id
1 'polypeptide(L)'
;MLGTREQVKEHLDVLIQAWVKKREDKIVIMVDELDRCSAGTIVEFFEALQLFLPVESIIHVITINQEAVCYALANSNMHFFDTEIVSNKDKLAFGKEYLEKYITISYQLPHSQNLENYINHLLIDQSENDLNYIFRDSEKKALVEIITEINNSRRINPRELKKII
;
A
#
# COMPACT_ATOMS: atom_id res chain seq x y z
N MET A 1 18.79 20.08 -8.51
CA MET A 1 18.03 20.62 -7.37
C MET A 1 16.62 20.87 -7.85
N LEU A 2 15.63 20.18 -7.27
CA LEU A 2 14.24 20.65 -7.30
C LEU A 2 14.25 21.99 -6.55
N GLY A 3 13.62 23.04 -7.10
CA GLY A 3 13.76 24.43 -6.64
C GLY A 3 13.44 24.68 -5.15
N THR A 4 13.48 25.94 -4.72
CA THR A 4 13.09 26.30 -3.34
C THR A 4 11.63 25.91 -3.07
N ARG A 5 11.23 25.85 -1.79
CA ARG A 5 9.84 25.53 -1.40
C ARG A 5 8.84 26.46 -2.08
N GLU A 6 9.19 27.73 -2.23
CA GLU A 6 8.40 28.75 -2.93
C GLU A 6 8.22 28.41 -4.41
N GLN A 7 9.30 28.04 -5.10
CA GLN A 7 9.25 27.68 -6.52
C GLN A 7 8.43 26.42 -6.77
N VAL A 8 8.55 25.42 -5.90
CA VAL A 8 7.74 24.19 -5.97
C VAL A 8 6.25 24.52 -5.81
N LYS A 9 5.91 25.41 -4.88
CA LYS A 9 4.54 25.84 -4.65
C LYS A 9 3.97 26.62 -5.83
N GLU A 10 4.71 27.56 -6.41
CA GLU A 10 4.27 28.29 -7.61
C GLU A 10 4.00 27.36 -8.79
N HIS A 11 4.92 26.41 -9.05
CA HIS A 11 4.72 25.44 -10.12
C HIS A 11 3.51 24.54 -9.87
N LEU A 12 3.30 24.13 -8.62
CA LEU A 12 2.14 23.33 -8.23
C LEU A 12 0.84 24.11 -8.44
N ASP A 13 0.79 25.39 -8.05
CA ASP A 13 -0.39 26.24 -8.23
C ASP A 13 -0.76 26.40 -9.71
N VAL A 14 0.24 26.57 -10.59
CA VAL A 14 0.03 26.61 -12.05
C VAL A 14 -0.55 25.30 -12.56
N LEU A 15 -0.03 24.16 -12.12
CA LEU A 15 -0.53 22.83 -12.51
C LEU A 15 -1.96 22.60 -12.02
N ILE A 16 -2.26 22.98 -10.78
CA ILE A 16 -3.61 22.87 -10.21
C ILE A 16 -4.59 23.72 -11.02
N GLN A 17 -4.26 24.97 -11.34
CA GLN A 17 -5.13 25.83 -12.17
C GLN A 17 -5.33 25.27 -13.58
N ALA A 18 -4.33 24.55 -14.11
CA ALA A 18 -4.46 23.90 -15.41
C ALA A 18 -5.37 22.67 -15.36
N TRP A 19 -5.31 21.86 -14.31
CA TRP A 19 -6.04 20.59 -14.21
C TRP A 19 -7.42 20.70 -13.55
N VAL A 20 -7.58 21.58 -12.56
CA VAL A 20 -8.82 21.79 -11.81
C VAL A 20 -9.60 22.91 -12.49
N LYS A 21 -10.65 22.56 -13.24
CA LYS A 21 -11.46 23.52 -14.01
C LYS A 21 -12.66 24.02 -13.22
N LYS A 22 -13.19 23.18 -12.35
CA LYS A 22 -14.29 23.49 -11.43
C LYS A 22 -13.82 23.31 -10.00
N ARG A 23 -14.46 24.02 -9.08
CA ARG A 23 -14.16 23.96 -7.64
C ARG A 23 -14.26 22.53 -7.07
N GLU A 24 -15.12 21.71 -7.66
CA GLU A 24 -15.40 20.35 -7.21
C GLU A 24 -14.39 19.33 -7.74
N ASP A 25 -13.61 19.67 -8.78
CA ASP A 25 -12.67 18.74 -9.39
C ASP A 25 -11.56 18.41 -8.39
N LYS A 26 -11.22 17.13 -8.30
CA LYS A 26 -10.15 16.61 -7.44
C LYS A 26 -9.10 15.92 -8.27
N ILE A 27 -7.84 16.10 -7.88
CA ILE A 27 -6.68 15.36 -8.37
C ILE A 27 -6.42 14.26 -7.36
N VAL A 28 -6.46 13.00 -7.79
CA VAL A 28 -6.12 11.86 -6.93
C VAL A 28 -4.69 11.41 -7.24
N ILE A 29 -3.81 11.48 -6.25
CA ILE A 29 -2.43 10.97 -6.34
C ILE A 29 -2.40 9.63 -5.63
N MET A 30 -2.20 8.56 -6.40
CA MET A 30 -1.99 7.22 -5.85
C MET A 30 -0.49 6.96 -5.69
N VAL A 31 -0.11 6.56 -4.48
CA VAL A 31 1.27 6.18 -4.13
C VAL A 31 1.23 4.73 -3.73
N ASP A 32 1.89 3.88 -4.51
CA ASP A 32 1.98 2.44 -4.26
C ASP A 32 3.43 2.00 -4.00
N GLU A 33 3.57 0.87 -3.33
CA GLU A 33 4.84 0.21 -3.02
C GLU A 33 5.88 1.07 -2.26
N LEU A 34 5.43 2.04 -1.46
CA LEU A 34 6.32 2.90 -0.66
C LEU A 34 7.22 2.08 0.28
N ASP A 35 6.73 0.94 0.77
CA ASP A 35 7.48 0.02 1.63
C ASP A 35 8.64 -0.72 0.93
N ARG A 36 8.79 -0.56 -0.39
CA ARG A 36 9.95 -1.06 -1.15
C ARG A 36 11.09 -0.04 -1.23
N CYS A 37 10.84 1.22 -0.87
CA CYS A 37 11.84 2.27 -0.92
C CYS A 37 12.84 2.15 0.23
N SER A 38 13.98 2.86 0.08
CA SER A 38 14.94 2.98 1.17
C SER A 38 14.34 3.77 2.34
N ALA A 39 14.86 3.55 3.55
CA ALA A 39 14.35 4.25 4.74
C ALA A 39 14.48 5.78 4.61
N GLY A 40 15.58 6.27 4.03
CA GLY A 40 15.76 7.70 3.75
C GLY A 40 14.74 8.23 2.75
N THR A 41 14.50 7.52 1.65
CA THR A 41 13.50 7.90 0.65
C THR A 41 12.08 7.95 1.23
N ILE A 42 11.74 7.03 2.15
CA ILE A 42 10.45 7.04 2.83
C ILE A 42 10.30 8.30 3.69
N VAL A 43 11.34 8.68 4.44
CA VAL A 43 11.33 9.92 5.24
C VAL A 43 11.19 11.15 4.34
N GLU A 44 12.04 11.26 3.31
CA GLU A 44 12.00 12.37 2.35
C GLU A 44 10.61 12.50 1.68
N PHE A 45 9.97 11.36 1.37
CA PHE A 45 8.61 11.34 0.83
C PHE A 45 7.62 11.99 1.79
N PHE A 46 7.60 11.59 3.07
CA PHE A 46 6.67 12.18 4.04
C PHE A 46 6.98 13.66 4.33
N GLU A 47 8.25 14.03 4.41
CA GLU A 47 8.64 15.44 4.55
C GLU A 47 8.18 16.29 3.36
N ALA A 48 8.32 15.78 2.14
CA ALA A 48 7.83 16.43 0.94
C ALA A 48 6.29 16.49 0.93
N LEU A 49 5.61 15.44 1.39
CA LEU A 49 4.14 15.35 1.44
C LEU A 49 3.53 16.53 2.22
N GLN A 50 4.21 17.06 3.24
CA GLN A 50 3.76 18.24 3.99
C GLN A 50 3.46 19.47 3.12
N LEU A 51 4.16 19.60 1.97
CA LEU A 51 3.93 20.70 1.03
C LEU A 51 2.59 20.58 0.32
N PHE A 52 2.09 19.35 0.14
CA PHE A 52 0.91 19.04 -0.66
C PHE A 52 -0.34 18.83 0.19
N LEU A 53 -0.21 18.41 1.46
CA LEU A 53 -1.35 18.18 2.36
C LEU A 53 -2.33 19.36 2.49
N PRO A 54 -1.91 20.65 2.48
CA PRO A 54 -2.85 21.77 2.57
C PRO A 54 -3.69 22.01 1.31
N VAL A 55 -3.40 21.33 0.20
CA VAL A 55 -4.07 21.58 -1.09
C VAL A 55 -5.38 20.80 -1.17
N GLU A 56 -6.50 21.47 -0.93
CA GLU A 56 -7.84 20.85 -0.88
C GLU A 56 -8.29 20.14 -2.17
N SER A 57 -7.73 20.53 -3.33
CA SER A 57 -8.04 19.89 -4.60
C SER A 57 -7.27 18.59 -4.83
N ILE A 58 -6.29 18.26 -3.98
CA ILE A 58 -5.48 17.04 -4.10
C ILE A 58 -5.87 16.05 -3.00
N ILE A 59 -6.14 14.81 -3.40
CA ILE A 59 -6.38 13.68 -2.52
C ILE A 59 -5.24 12.69 -2.70
N HIS A 60 -4.58 12.31 -1.61
CA HIS A 60 -3.50 11.33 -1.63
C HIS A 60 -4.03 9.98 -1.14
N VAL A 61 -3.85 8.93 -1.94
CA VAL A 61 -4.16 7.55 -1.58
C VAL A 61 -2.85 6.78 -1.53
N ILE A 62 -2.43 6.39 -0.33
CA ILE A 62 -1.11 5.77 -0.11
C ILE A 62 -1.32 4.33 0.34
N THR A 63 -0.87 3.38 -0.47
CA THR A 63 -0.89 1.95 -0.16
C THR A 63 0.48 1.52 0.35
N ILE A 64 0.53 1.02 1.59
CA ILE A 64 1.78 0.66 2.26
C ILE A 64 1.64 -0.63 3.06
N ASN A 65 2.73 -1.38 3.19
CA ASN A 65 2.93 -2.21 4.37
C ASN A 65 3.27 -1.30 5.57
N GLN A 66 2.28 -1.08 6.44
CA GLN A 66 2.41 -0.16 7.56
C GLN A 66 3.58 -0.50 8.49
N GLU A 67 3.82 -1.78 8.81
CA GLU A 67 4.91 -2.16 9.71
C GLU A 67 6.28 -1.83 9.11
N ALA A 68 6.48 -2.17 7.83
CA ALA A 68 7.72 -1.90 7.13
C ALA A 68 8.03 -0.39 7.09
N VAL A 69 7.01 0.43 6.79
CA VAL A 69 7.14 1.89 6.79
C VAL A 69 7.41 2.43 8.20
N CYS A 70 6.71 1.93 9.23
CA CYS A 70 6.97 2.34 10.62
C CYS A 70 8.42 2.06 11.04
N TYR A 71 8.96 0.89 10.68
CA TYR A 71 10.36 0.58 10.94
C TYR A 71 11.33 1.48 10.18
N ALA A 72 11.07 1.77 8.91
CA ALA A 72 11.87 2.68 8.10
C ALA A 72 11.93 4.09 8.72
N LEU A 73 10.78 4.61 9.15
CA LEU A 73 10.66 5.91 9.81
C LEU A 73 11.42 5.93 11.13
N ALA A 74 11.20 4.94 12.01
CA ALA A 74 11.89 4.86 13.30
C ALA A 74 13.41 4.73 13.14
N ASN A 75 13.88 3.88 12.22
CA ASN A 75 15.30 3.65 12.01
C ASN A 75 16.01 4.90 11.47
N SER A 76 15.35 5.70 10.64
CA SER A 76 15.90 6.95 10.11
C SER A 76 15.85 8.11 11.12
N ASN A 77 15.11 7.94 12.22
CA ASN A 77 14.87 8.95 13.24
C ASN A 77 15.38 8.49 14.63
N MET A 78 16.45 7.69 14.66
CA MET A 78 16.95 7.09 15.91
C MET A 78 17.37 8.12 16.97
N HIS A 79 17.68 9.34 16.56
CA HIS A 79 18.06 10.45 17.44
C HIS A 79 16.91 10.97 18.33
N PHE A 80 15.66 10.57 18.05
CA PHE A 80 14.51 10.87 18.91
C PHE A 80 14.35 9.87 20.08
N PHE A 81 15.19 8.83 20.14
CA PHE A 81 15.16 7.84 21.21
C PHE A 81 16.31 8.11 22.19
N ASP A 82 16.02 8.03 23.50
CA ASP A 82 17.00 8.25 24.57
C ASP A 82 18.03 7.11 24.69
N THR A 83 17.88 6.03 23.92
CA THR A 83 18.71 4.82 24.00
C THR A 83 19.09 4.33 22.62
N GLU A 84 20.29 3.76 22.49
CA GLU A 84 20.75 3.19 21.22
C GLU A 84 20.03 1.87 20.85
N ILE A 85 19.53 1.15 21.87
CA ILE A 85 18.82 -0.13 21.68
C ILE A 85 17.32 0.10 21.89
N VAL A 86 16.62 0.31 20.78
CA VAL A 86 15.17 0.53 20.76
C VAL A 86 14.45 -0.77 20.43
N SER A 87 13.45 -1.14 21.23
CA SER A 87 12.66 -2.35 20.98
C SER A 87 11.82 -2.22 19.71
N ASN A 88 11.48 -3.35 19.08
CA ASN A 88 10.60 -3.36 17.91
C ASN A 88 9.22 -2.74 18.22
N LYS A 89 8.74 -2.87 19.46
CA LYS A 89 7.48 -2.28 19.89
C LYS A 89 7.55 -0.76 19.88
N ASP A 90 8.63 -0.18 20.39
CA ASP A 90 8.80 1.27 20.47
C ASP A 90 9.02 1.88 19.08
N LYS A 91 9.75 1.17 18.20
CA LYS A 91 9.87 1.56 16.79
C LYS A 91 8.52 1.58 16.06
N LEU A 92 7.68 0.58 16.29
CA LEU A 92 6.33 0.55 15.71
C LEU A 92 5.47 1.68 16.27
N ALA A 93 5.54 1.96 17.57
CA ALA A 93 4.80 3.06 18.19
C ALA A 93 5.21 4.42 17.60
N PHE A 94 6.52 4.70 17.55
CA PHE A 94 7.05 5.92 16.93
C PHE A 94 6.61 6.04 15.47
N GLY A 95 6.73 4.97 14.69
CA GLY A 95 6.33 4.98 13.29
C GLY A 95 4.85 5.25 13.10
N LYS A 96 3.98 4.76 13.99
CA LYS A 96 2.54 5.05 13.96
C LYS A 96 2.25 6.52 14.26
N GLU A 97 2.84 7.06 15.33
CA GLU A 97 2.72 8.49 15.68
C GLU A 97 3.26 9.40 14.57
N TYR A 98 4.33 8.97 13.89
CA TYR A 98 4.85 9.68 12.73
C TYR A 98 3.82 9.70 11.60
N LEU A 99 3.23 8.55 11.24
CA LEU A 99 2.23 8.45 10.18
C LEU A 99 0.95 9.25 10.48
N GLU A 100 0.52 9.33 11.74
CA GLU A 100 -0.66 10.11 12.16
C GLU A 100 -0.56 11.61 11.81
N LYS A 101 0.66 12.15 11.66
CA LYS A 101 0.88 13.53 11.21
C LYS A 101 0.47 13.77 9.75
N TYR A 102 0.41 12.71 8.94
CA TYR A 102 0.22 12.78 7.49
C TYR A 102 -1.05 12.07 7.02
N ILE A 103 -1.43 10.98 7.70
CA ILE A 103 -2.52 10.10 7.30
C ILE A 103 -3.73 10.38 8.17
N THR A 104 -4.70 11.11 7.62
CA THR A 104 -5.96 11.43 8.32
C THR A 104 -6.87 10.22 8.46
N ILE A 105 -6.92 9.38 7.43
CA ILE A 105 -7.78 8.19 7.38
C ILE A 105 -6.89 7.01 7.04
N SER A 106 -6.78 6.06 7.97
CA SER A 106 -6.18 4.76 7.72
C SER A 106 -7.28 3.73 7.47
N TYR A 107 -7.08 2.88 6.46
CA TYR A 107 -7.99 1.79 6.15
C TYR A 107 -7.18 0.51 5.97
N GLN A 108 -7.44 -0.47 6.83
CA GLN A 108 -6.86 -1.80 6.68
C GLN A 108 -7.78 -2.65 5.81
N LEU A 109 -7.24 -3.14 4.69
CA LEU A 109 -7.98 -4.03 3.81
C LEU A 109 -8.46 -5.26 4.61
N PRO A 110 -9.75 -5.61 4.49
CA PRO A 110 -10.31 -6.76 5.21
C PRO A 110 -9.64 -8.04 4.74
N HIS A 111 -9.30 -8.90 5.69
CA HIS A 111 -8.62 -10.18 5.41
C HIS A 111 -9.57 -11.23 4.83
N SER A 112 -10.89 -11.08 5.02
CA SER A 112 -11.89 -12.06 4.61
C SER A 112 -12.16 -11.96 3.11
N GLN A 113 -11.34 -12.61 2.31
CA GLN A 113 -11.72 -13.01 0.97
C GLN A 113 -12.44 -14.36 1.07
N ASN A 114 -13.58 -14.51 0.39
CA ASN A 114 -14.13 -15.83 0.15
C ASN A 114 -13.11 -16.57 -0.72
N LEU A 115 -12.29 -17.41 -0.08
CA LEU A 115 -11.17 -18.11 -0.70
C LEU A 115 -11.64 -18.94 -1.89
N GLU A 116 -12.80 -19.60 -1.76
CA GLU A 116 -13.42 -20.38 -2.83
C GLU A 116 -13.77 -19.48 -4.03
N ASN A 117 -14.38 -18.31 -3.81
CA ASN A 117 -14.64 -17.36 -4.90
C ASN A 117 -13.35 -16.87 -5.55
N TYR A 118 -12.30 -16.63 -4.76
CA TYR A 118 -11.02 -16.20 -5.29
C TYR A 118 -10.33 -17.30 -6.11
N ILE A 119 -10.36 -18.56 -5.64
CA ILE A 119 -9.87 -19.72 -6.41
C ILE A 119 -10.66 -19.88 -7.69
N ASN A 120 -12.00 -19.84 -7.61
CA ASN A 120 -12.87 -19.94 -8.77
C ASN A 120 -12.58 -18.82 -9.77
N HIS A 121 -12.37 -17.58 -9.30
CA HIS A 121 -11.92 -16.50 -10.15
C HIS A 121 -10.57 -16.80 -10.80
N LEU A 122 -9.58 -17.28 -10.05
CA LEU A 122 -8.27 -17.63 -10.64
C LEU A 122 -8.38 -18.75 -11.69
N LEU A 123 -9.26 -19.73 -11.48
CA LEU A 123 -9.51 -20.82 -12.43
C LEU A 123 -10.31 -20.36 -13.67
N ILE A 124 -11.05 -19.23 -13.57
CA ILE A 124 -11.86 -18.65 -14.66
C ILE A 124 -11.11 -17.54 -15.41
N ASP A 125 -10.39 -16.65 -14.74
CA ASP A 125 -9.70 -15.48 -15.32
C ASP A 125 -8.54 -15.90 -16.26
N GLN A 126 -7.99 -17.06 -15.97
CA GLN A 126 -7.07 -17.79 -16.82
C GLN A 126 -7.73 -18.27 -18.15
N SER A 127 -9.06 -18.22 -18.30
CA SER A 127 -9.80 -18.71 -19.49
C SER A 127 -9.77 -17.79 -20.71
N GLU A 128 -9.33 -16.54 -20.59
CA GLU A 128 -9.00 -15.73 -21.78
C GLU A 128 -7.69 -16.20 -22.46
N ASN A 129 -6.90 -17.05 -21.79
CA ASN A 129 -5.77 -17.80 -22.35
C ASN A 129 -5.95 -19.32 -22.11
N ASP A 130 -6.81 -19.97 -22.89
CA ASP A 130 -6.86 -21.44 -23.10
C ASP A 130 -6.91 -22.39 -21.87
N LEU A 131 -7.23 -21.92 -20.65
CA LEU A 131 -7.24 -22.79 -19.45
C LEU A 131 -8.50 -23.63 -19.21
N ASN A 132 -9.57 -23.44 -20.00
CA ASN A 132 -10.67 -24.41 -20.05
C ASN A 132 -10.23 -25.80 -20.57
N TYR A 133 -9.02 -25.91 -21.13
CA TYR A 133 -8.42 -27.17 -21.55
C TYR A 133 -7.53 -27.86 -20.50
N ILE A 134 -7.06 -27.17 -19.45
CA ILE A 134 -6.04 -27.75 -18.55
C ILE A 134 -6.67 -28.59 -17.43
N PHE A 135 -7.78 -28.13 -16.83
CA PHE A 135 -8.44 -28.82 -15.74
C PHE A 135 -9.92 -29.04 -16.04
N ARG A 136 -10.39 -30.28 -15.90
CA ARG A 136 -11.81 -30.64 -15.91
C ARG A 136 -12.50 -30.15 -14.64
N ASP A 137 -13.82 -30.04 -14.66
CA ASP A 137 -14.59 -29.56 -13.50
C ASP A 137 -14.36 -30.39 -12.23
N SER A 138 -14.13 -31.70 -12.36
CA SER A 138 -13.75 -32.57 -11.24
C SER A 138 -12.38 -32.23 -10.65
N GLU A 139 -11.43 -31.83 -11.49
CA GLU A 139 -10.07 -31.44 -11.06
C GLU A 139 -10.09 -30.05 -10.44
N LYS A 140 -10.86 -29.12 -10.99
CA LYS A 140 -11.12 -27.79 -10.38
C LYS A 140 -11.70 -27.94 -8.97
N LYS A 141 -12.71 -28.82 -8.81
CA LYS A 141 -13.29 -29.10 -7.48
C LYS A 141 -12.27 -29.69 -6.50
N ALA A 142 -11.47 -30.66 -6.95
CA ALA A 142 -10.44 -31.26 -6.11
C ALA A 142 -9.38 -30.23 -5.67
N LEU A 143 -8.97 -29.32 -6.58
CA LEU A 143 -8.06 -28.22 -6.27
C LEU A 143 -8.64 -27.28 -5.20
N VAL A 144 -9.91 -26.88 -5.33
CA VAL A 144 -10.59 -26.04 -4.33
C VAL A 144 -10.59 -26.73 -2.96
N GLU A 145 -10.91 -28.02 -2.89
CA GLU A 145 -10.92 -28.80 -1.65
C GLU A 145 -9.53 -28.83 -1.00
N ILE A 146 -8.50 -29.18 -1.78
CA ILE A 146 -7.11 -29.24 -1.31
C ILE A 146 -6.63 -27.87 -0.80
N ILE A 147 -6.83 -26.79 -1.57
CA ILE A 147 -6.39 -25.45 -1.19
C ILE A 147 -7.12 -24.98 0.08
N THR A 148 -8.41 -25.30 0.21
CA THR A 148 -9.18 -24.99 1.42
C THR A 148 -8.63 -25.71 2.64
N GLU A 149 -8.27 -26.99 2.50
CA GLU A 149 -7.64 -27.77 3.57
C GLU A 149 -6.24 -27.23 3.95
N ILE A 150 -5.44 -26.84 2.96
CA ILE A 150 -4.14 -26.19 3.21
C ILE A 150 -4.36 -24.86 3.95
N ASN A 151 -5.33 -24.04 3.54
CA ASN A 151 -5.61 -22.76 4.20
C ASN A 151 -6.09 -22.92 5.64
N ASN A 152 -6.84 -23.98 5.94
CA ASN A 152 -7.25 -24.32 7.30
C ASN A 152 -6.06 -24.71 8.19
N SER A 153 -5.05 -25.36 7.60
CA SER A 153 -3.85 -25.82 8.32
C SER A 153 -2.78 -24.73 8.44
N ARG A 154 -2.65 -23.90 7.41
CA ARG A 154 -1.69 -22.79 7.28
C ARG A 154 -2.38 -21.70 6.47
N ARG A 155 -2.66 -20.55 7.09
CA ARG A 155 -3.20 -19.40 6.36
C ARG A 155 -2.33 -19.09 5.14
N ILE A 156 -2.94 -19.15 3.96
CA ILE A 156 -2.28 -18.88 2.68
C ILE A 156 -2.67 -17.47 2.25
N ASN A 157 -1.72 -16.68 1.75
CA ASN A 157 -2.05 -15.40 1.15
C ASN A 157 -2.34 -15.54 -0.37
N PRO A 158 -3.02 -14.57 -1.00
CA PRO A 158 -3.34 -14.62 -2.44
C PRO A 158 -2.12 -14.86 -3.36
N ARG A 159 -0.94 -14.35 -2.99
CA ARG A 159 0.29 -14.53 -3.78
C ARG A 159 0.83 -15.96 -3.66
N GLU A 160 0.74 -16.59 -2.50
CA GLU A 160 1.07 -18.02 -2.33
C GLU A 160 0.07 -18.89 -3.09
N LEU A 161 -1.23 -18.57 -3.04
CA LEU A 161 -2.25 -19.29 -3.77
C LEU A 161 -2.03 -19.25 -5.30
N LYS A 162 -1.70 -18.08 -5.85
CA LYS A 162 -1.31 -17.93 -7.27
C LYS A 162 -0.06 -18.73 -7.69
N LYS A 163 0.70 -19.29 -6.75
CA LYS A 163 1.84 -20.19 -7.07
C LYS A 163 1.43 -21.66 -7.07
N ILE A 164 0.30 -21.99 -6.45
CA ILE A 164 -0.24 -23.35 -6.37
C ILE A 164 -1.06 -23.67 -7.62
N ILE A 165 -1.84 -22.67 -8.08
CA ILE A 165 -2.63 -22.70 -9.32
C ILE A 165 -1.78 -22.19 -10.47
#